data_AF-A0A1E3PG59-F1
#
_entry.id   AF-A0A1E3PG59-F1
#
_cell.length_a   1.000
_cell.length_b   1.000
_cell.length_c   1.000
_cell.angle_alpha   90.00
_cell.angle_beta   90.00
_cell.angle_gamma   90.00
#
_symmetry.space_group_name_H-M   'P 1'
#
loop_
_entity.id
_entity.type
_entity.pdbx_description
1 polymer ?
#
loop_
_entity_poly.entity_id
_entity_poly.type
_entity_poly.pdbx_seq_one_letter_code
_entity_poly.pdbx_strand_id
1 'polypeptide(L)'
;EDINLQNGSASVKQKKNKSHRRKRPIPLGISDHDSHILTRVRKQAYRLEWEFSLFGLSVGWTAVFGVIPILGDLLKLWTSYQLIRQCDRIEGGLTNAIRGQMAINMVIDFVIGITPILGTFADALYKANSRNSILLEEILIRRGAENLAMGASRISEFEDSAIKQL
;
A
#
# COMPACT_ATOMS: atom_id res chain seq x y z
N GLU A 1 -8.49 0.61 -71.68
CA GLU A 1 -9.05 1.58 -70.71
C GLU A 1 -8.50 1.25 -69.34
N ASP A 2 -7.48 2.03 -68.95
CA ASP A 2 -6.88 2.02 -67.62
C ASP A 2 -7.72 2.83 -66.64
N ILE A 3 -7.98 2.29 -65.45
CA ILE A 3 -8.22 2.96 -64.15
C ILE A 3 -8.40 1.84 -63.11
N ASN A 4 -7.44 1.40 -62.29
CA ASN A 4 -6.58 2.03 -61.29
C ASN A 4 -7.28 2.52 -60.00
N LEU A 5 -6.63 2.13 -58.88
CA LEU A 5 -6.61 2.68 -57.52
C LEU A 5 -7.65 2.26 -56.47
N GLN A 6 -7.13 1.47 -55.53
CA GLN A 6 -7.11 1.75 -54.09
C GLN A 6 -8.46 1.98 -53.39
N ASN A 7 -8.92 0.95 -52.69
CA ASN A 7 -9.58 1.08 -51.39
C ASN A 7 -9.12 -0.16 -50.61
N GLY A 8 -8.40 -0.09 -49.50
CA GLY A 8 -8.33 0.92 -48.47
C GLY A 8 -8.07 0.12 -47.22
N SER A 9 -6.79 -0.06 -46.87
CA SER A 9 -6.35 -0.69 -45.63
C SER A 9 -6.94 0.08 -44.45
N ALA A 10 -8.07 -0.40 -43.94
CA ALA A 10 -8.72 0.11 -42.75
C ALA A 10 -7.84 -0.21 -41.54
N SER A 11 -6.92 0.71 -41.23
CA SER A 11 -6.19 0.73 -39.97
C SER A 11 -7.21 0.88 -38.85
N VAL A 12 -7.49 -0.22 -38.14
CA VAL A 12 -8.31 -0.25 -36.93
C VAL A 12 -7.60 0.59 -35.86
N LYS A 13 -7.95 1.87 -35.81
CA LYS A 13 -7.49 2.81 -34.81
C LYS A 13 -8.08 2.38 -33.46
N GLN A 14 -7.34 1.57 -32.70
CA GLN A 14 -7.67 1.19 -31.33
C GLN A 14 -7.81 2.47 -30.49
N LYS A 15 -9.06 2.90 -30.25
CA LYS A 15 -9.38 3.95 -29.28
C LYS A 15 -8.92 3.45 -27.91
N LYS A 16 -7.95 4.15 -27.31
CA LYS A 16 -7.54 3.92 -25.91
C LYS A 16 -8.75 4.17 -25.01
N ASN A 17 -9.38 3.10 -24.53
CA ASN A 17 -10.46 3.19 -23.57
C ASN A 17 -9.92 3.75 -22.25
N LYS A 18 -10.39 4.94 -21.86
CA LYS A 18 -10.16 5.48 -20.52
C LYS A 18 -10.76 4.49 -19.52
N SER A 19 -9.92 3.79 -18.78
CA SER A 19 -10.34 2.86 -17.74
C SER A 19 -10.98 3.65 -16.60
N HIS A 20 -12.29 3.89 -16.70
CA HIS A 20 -13.09 4.37 -15.58
C HIS A 20 -12.92 3.33 -14.45
N ARG A 21 -12.44 3.75 -13.27
CA ARG A 21 -12.33 2.86 -12.10
C ARG A 21 -13.72 2.27 -11.82
N ARG A 22 -13.94 1.04 -12.26
CA ARG A 22 -15.19 0.32 -12.01
C ARG A 22 -15.24 0.01 -10.52
N LYS A 23 -16.33 0.42 -9.86
CA LYS A 23 -16.63 -0.02 -8.51
C LYS A 23 -16.74 -1.55 -8.55
N ARG A 24 -15.99 -2.25 -7.70
CA ARG A 24 -16.00 -3.71 -7.68
C ARG A 24 -17.43 -4.19 -7.38
N PRO A 25 -17.99 -5.13 -8.17
CA PRO A 25 -19.32 -5.65 -7.92
C PRO A 25 -19.37 -6.39 -6.57
N ILE A 26 -20.55 -6.42 -5.96
CA ILE A 26 -20.81 -7.21 -4.76
C ILE A 26 -20.93 -8.68 -5.22
N PRO A 27 -20.30 -9.65 -4.53
CA PRO A 27 -20.40 -11.05 -4.92
C PRO A 27 -21.82 -11.60 -4.71
N LEU A 28 -22.22 -12.56 -5.54
CA LEU A 28 -23.53 -13.21 -5.52
C LEU A 28 -23.53 -14.37 -4.51
N GLY A 29 -24.66 -14.65 -3.85
CA GLY A 29 -24.82 -15.79 -2.94
C GLY A 29 -24.50 -15.53 -1.46
N ILE A 30 -24.11 -14.31 -1.11
CA ILE A 30 -23.93 -13.88 0.28
C ILE A 30 -25.22 -13.28 0.86
N SER A 31 -25.39 -13.35 2.18
CA SER A 31 -26.51 -12.73 2.88
C SER A 31 -26.50 -11.20 2.68
N ASP A 32 -27.68 -10.58 2.65
CA ASP A 32 -27.83 -9.12 2.60
C ASP A 32 -27.01 -8.44 3.71
N HIS A 33 -26.96 -9.05 4.89
CA HIS A 33 -26.17 -8.57 6.03
C HIS A 33 -24.67 -8.46 5.72
N ASP A 34 -24.09 -9.49 5.10
CA ASP A 34 -22.67 -9.55 4.78
C ASP A 34 -22.30 -8.58 3.64
N SER A 35 -23.22 -8.37 2.70
CA SER A 35 -23.05 -7.40 1.62
C SER A 35 -22.94 -5.96 2.15
N HIS A 36 -23.71 -5.65 3.19
CA HIS A 36 -23.64 -4.37 3.89
C HIS A 36 -22.32 -4.21 4.65
N ILE A 37 -21.83 -5.26 5.32
CA ILE A 37 -20.54 -5.24 6.03
C ILE A 37 -19.39 -5.01 5.03
N LEU A 38 -19.34 -5.78 3.94
CA LEU A 38 -18.33 -5.65 2.89
C LEU A 38 -18.28 -4.21 2.33
N THR A 39 -19.45 -3.63 2.07
CA THR A 39 -19.55 -2.25 1.54
C THR A 39 -19.04 -1.21 2.53
N ARG A 40 -19.29 -1.39 3.84
CA ARG A 40 -18.76 -0.51 4.88
C ARG A 40 -17.24 -0.63 5.00
N VAL A 41 -16.71 -1.86 5.03
CA VAL A 41 -15.27 -2.12 5.13
C VAL A 41 -14.52 -1.55 3.92
N ARG A 42 -15.03 -1.77 2.70
CA ARG A 42 -14.45 -1.18 1.48
C ARG A 42 -14.46 0.35 1.51
N LYS A 43 -15.56 0.98 1.95
CA LYS A 43 -15.65 2.44 2.08
C LYS A 43 -14.68 2.98 3.13
N GLN A 44 -14.53 2.29 4.26
CA GLN A 44 -13.61 2.68 5.32
C GLN A 44 -12.16 2.56 4.87
N ALA A 45 -11.77 1.42 4.27
CA ALA A 45 -10.43 1.23 3.71
C ALA A 45 -10.10 2.29 2.63
N TYR A 46 -11.04 2.54 1.71
CA TYR A 46 -10.85 3.56 0.67
C TYR A 46 -10.73 4.97 1.23
N ARG A 47 -11.51 5.32 2.27
CA ARG A 47 -11.42 6.63 2.92
C ARG A 47 -10.08 6.83 3.62
N LEU A 48 -9.63 5.85 4.41
CA LEU A 48 -8.33 5.89 5.08
C LEU A 48 -7.19 6.05 4.08
N GLU A 49 -7.27 5.36 2.94
CA GLU A 49 -6.25 5.41 1.90
C GLU A 49 -6.31 6.68 1.04
N TRP A 50 -7.48 7.30 0.93
CA TRP A 50 -7.66 8.62 0.32
C TRP A 50 -7.21 9.74 1.25
N GLU A 51 -7.45 9.64 2.56
CA GLU A 51 -6.93 10.56 3.57
C GLU A 51 -5.39 10.48 3.66
N PHE A 52 -4.81 9.29 3.49
CA PHE A 52 -3.37 9.09 3.31
C PHE A 52 -2.83 9.73 2.02
N SER A 53 -3.60 9.65 0.93
CA SER A 53 -3.26 10.31 -0.33
C SER A 53 -3.49 11.82 -0.29
N LEU A 54 -4.38 12.32 0.57
CA LEU A 54 -4.73 13.74 0.74
C LEU A 54 -3.78 14.44 1.72
N PHE A 55 -3.20 13.68 2.66
CA PHE A 55 -1.96 14.02 3.37
C PHE A 55 -0.71 13.94 2.49
N GLY A 56 -0.86 14.11 1.16
CA GLY A 56 -0.29 15.29 0.52
C GLY A 56 1.24 15.46 0.55
N LEU A 57 2.01 14.43 0.87
CA LEU A 57 3.39 14.31 0.47
C LEU A 57 3.36 13.95 -1.02
N SER A 58 3.10 14.96 -1.86
CA SER A 58 3.39 14.92 -3.30
C SER A 58 4.68 14.14 -3.48
N VAL A 59 4.69 13.15 -4.37
CA VAL A 59 5.81 12.22 -4.63
C VAL A 59 7.20 12.90 -4.62
N GLY A 60 7.28 14.21 -4.88
CA GLY A 60 8.47 15.05 -4.68
C GLY A 60 8.83 15.45 -3.24
N TRP A 61 7.89 15.89 -2.38
CA TRP A 61 8.21 16.34 -1.01
C TRP A 61 8.62 15.19 -0.09
N THR A 62 7.96 14.03 -0.21
CA THR A 62 8.38 12.78 0.46
C THR A 62 9.79 12.36 0.08
N ALA A 63 10.15 12.48 -1.21
CA ALA A 63 11.49 12.17 -1.70
C ALA A 63 12.52 13.19 -1.18
N VAL A 64 12.18 14.48 -1.14
CA VAL A 64 13.04 15.55 -0.60
C VAL A 64 13.31 15.35 0.89
N PHE A 65 12.27 15.09 1.69
CA PHE A 65 12.41 14.74 3.10
C PHE A 65 13.00 13.34 3.33
N GLY A 66 13.15 12.49 2.31
CA GLY A 66 13.90 11.23 2.40
C GLY A 66 15.40 11.40 2.10
N VAL A 67 15.77 12.42 1.32
CA VAL A 67 17.16 12.73 0.95
C VAL A 67 17.84 13.64 1.96
N ILE A 68 17.11 14.63 2.49
CA ILE A 68 17.61 15.56 3.52
C ILE A 68 18.09 14.86 4.82
N PRO A 69 17.41 13.84 5.37
CA PRO A 69 17.86 13.14 6.58
C PRO A 69 19.19 12.43 6.36
N ILE A 70 19.34 11.73 5.23
CA ILE A 70 20.55 10.98 4.90
C ILE A 70 21.74 11.92 4.75
N LEU A 71 21.56 13.05 4.05
CA LEU A 71 22.60 14.07 3.91
C LEU A 71 22.93 14.76 5.24
N GLY A 72 21.91 15.10 6.02
CA GLY A 72 22.07 15.73 7.33
C GLY A 72 22.84 14.85 8.30
N ASP A 73 22.51 13.56 8.37
CA ASP A 73 23.19 12.62 9.26
C ASP A 73 24.63 12.32 8.81
N LEU A 74 24.91 12.28 7.49
CA LEU A 74 26.28 12.18 6.97
C LEU A 74 27.14 13.40 7.36
N LEU A 75 26.61 14.62 7.24
CA LEU A 75 27.34 15.83 7.61
C LEU A 75 27.63 15.90 9.11
N LYS A 76 26.68 15.46 9.94
CA LYS A 76 26.88 15.40 11.40
C LYS A 76 27.93 14.37 11.80
N LEU A 77 27.88 13.17 11.21
CA LEU A 77 28.89 12.13 11.38
C LEU A 77 30.27 12.63 10.95
N TRP A 78 30.37 13.29 9.80
CA TRP A 78 31.61 13.86 9.30
C TRP A 78 32.18 14.90 10.26
N THR A 79 31.34 15.84 10.70
CA THR A 79 31.76 16.91 11.61
C THR A 79 32.21 16.35 12.96
N SER A 80 31.45 15.43 13.54
CA SER A 80 31.82 14.75 14.80
C SER A 80 33.13 13.96 14.66
N TYR A 81 33.31 13.23 13.55
CA TYR A 81 34.52 12.47 13.29
C TYR A 81 35.75 13.37 13.18
N GLN A 82 35.63 14.50 12.48
CA GLN A 82 36.72 15.49 12.37
C GLN A 82 37.04 16.13 13.72
N LEU A 83 36.03 16.36 14.58
CA LEU A 83 36.23 16.87 15.93
C LEU A 83 37.07 15.90 16.77
N ILE A 84 36.71 14.61 16.76
CA ILE A 84 37.44 13.55 17.47
C ILE A 84 38.90 13.47 16.96
N ARG A 85 39.12 13.55 15.64
CA ARG A 85 40.48 13.56 15.06
C ARG A 85 41.31 14.78 15.46
N GLN A 86 40.67 15.94 15.66
CA GLN A 86 41.37 17.14 16.13
C GLN A 86 41.71 17.02 17.62
N CYS A 87 40.82 16.45 18.43
CA CYS A 87 41.08 16.17 19.84
C CYS A 87 42.25 15.18 20.05
N ASP A 88 42.41 14.21 19.15
CA ASP A 88 43.53 13.26 19.18
C ASP A 88 44.90 13.91 18.86
N ARG A 89 44.92 15.18 18.40
CA ARG A 89 46.15 15.96 18.13
C ARG A 89 46.54 16.92 19.25
N ILE A 90 45.73 17.04 20.30
CA ILE A 90 46.01 17.94 21.42
C ILE A 90 47.12 17.33 22.28
N GLU A 91 48.16 18.12 22.60
CA GLU A 91 49.24 17.71 23.49
C GLU A 91 48.67 17.41 24.89
N GLY A 92 48.82 16.15 25.33
CA GLY A 92 48.22 15.62 26.57
C GLY A 92 47.16 14.53 26.34
N GLY A 93 46.63 14.40 25.13
CA GLY A 93 45.66 13.36 24.76
C GLY A 93 44.28 13.53 25.40
N LEU A 94 43.26 12.93 24.78
CA LEU A 94 41.89 12.98 25.29
C LEU A 94 41.63 11.79 26.23
N THR A 95 41.16 12.05 27.46
CA THR A 95 40.77 11.00 28.40
C THR A 95 39.69 10.10 27.79
N ASN A 96 39.84 8.77 27.94
CA ASN A 96 38.91 7.77 27.40
C ASN A 96 37.43 8.04 27.78
N ALA A 97 37.19 8.61 28.97
CA ALA A 97 35.85 9.00 29.42
C ALA A 97 35.21 10.07 28.53
N ILE A 98 35.96 11.09 28.13
CA ILE A 98 35.47 12.19 27.27
C ILE A 98 35.23 11.66 25.84
N ARG A 99 36.12 10.78 25.36
CA ARG A 99 35.93 10.09 24.08
C ARG A 99 34.64 9.27 24.05
N GLY A 100 34.35 8.57 25.15
CA GLY A 100 33.10 7.83 25.33
C GLY A 100 31.87 8.74 25.34
N GLN A 101 31.92 9.88 26.02
CA GLN A 101 30.83 10.86 26.02
C GLN A 101 30.56 11.44 24.63
N MET A 102 31.59 11.76 23.86
CA MET A 102 31.41 12.21 22.47
C MET A 102 30.78 11.13 21.59
N ALA A 103 31.17 9.86 21.77
CA ALA A 103 30.56 8.75 21.06
C ALA A 103 29.06 8.58 21.42
N ILE A 104 28.71 8.73 22.70
CA ILE A 104 27.31 8.67 23.16
C ILE A 104 26.48 9.80 22.54
N ASN A 105 26.98 11.03 22.54
CA ASN A 105 26.29 12.17 21.93
C ASN A 105 26.03 11.94 20.43
N MET A 106 27.01 11.38 19.72
CA MET A 106 26.86 11.02 18.30
C MET A 106 25.78 9.95 18.09
N VAL A 107 25.70 8.95 18.97
CA VAL A 107 24.64 7.90 18.91
C VAL A 107 23.26 8.50 19.17
N ILE A 108 23.14 9.42 20.14
CA ILE A 108 21.87 10.09 20.44
C ILE A 108 21.38 10.90 19.23
N ASP A 109 22.26 11.71 18.62
CA ASP A 109 21.94 12.49 17.43
C ASP A 109 21.53 11.60 16.24
N PHE A 110 22.18 10.45 16.08
CA PHE A 110 21.83 9.46 15.06
C PHE A 110 20.45 8.83 15.30
N VAL A 111 20.13 8.49 16.55
CA VAL A 111 18.79 7.96 16.90
C VAL A 111 17.70 8.99 16.65
N ILE A 112 17.96 10.26 16.98
CA ILE A 112 17.04 11.36 16.67
C ILE A 112 16.89 11.52 15.15
N GLY A 113 17.99 11.41 14.38
CA GLY A 113 18.00 11.44 12.91
C GLY A 113 17.25 10.29 12.22
N ILE A 114 17.20 9.10 12.86
CA ILE A 114 16.45 7.93 12.37
C ILE A 114 14.93 8.08 12.56
N THR A 115 14.47 8.87 13.53
CA THR A 115 13.04 9.10 13.83
C THR A 115 12.12 9.26 12.59
N PRO A 116 12.46 10.09 11.58
CA PRO A 116 11.65 10.20 10.35
C PRO A 116 11.44 8.88 9.59
N ILE A 117 12.39 7.94 9.65
CA ILE A 117 12.32 6.65 8.94
C ILE A 117 11.24 5.75 9.56
N LEU A 118 11.07 5.77 10.88
CA LEU A 118 10.00 5.04 11.58
C LEU A 118 8.61 5.51 11.14
N GLY A 119 8.45 6.82 10.90
CA GLY A 119 7.23 7.39 10.36
C GLY A 119 6.87 6.82 8.98
N THR A 120 7.86 6.65 8.09
CA THR A 120 7.66 6.03 6.76
C THR A 120 7.34 4.52 6.84
N PHE A 121 7.90 3.81 7.82
CA PHE A 121 7.53 2.41 8.07
C PHE A 121 6.11 2.27 8.62
N ALA A 122 5.68 3.19 9.50
CA ALA A 122 4.30 3.25 9.97
C ALA A 122 3.31 3.54 8.82
N ASP A 123 3.69 4.40 7.88
CA ASP A 123 3.00 4.65 6.60
C ASP A 123 2.79 3.38 5.77
N ALA A 124 3.86 2.58 5.63
CA ALA A 124 3.83 1.33 4.88
C ALA A 124 2.98 0.25 5.57
N LEU A 125 2.99 0.22 6.91
CA LEU A 125 2.10 -0.62 7.71
C LEU A 125 0.64 -0.19 7.58
N TYR A 126 0.38 1.10 7.40
CA TYR A 126 -0.96 1.63 7.20
C TYR A 126 -1.68 1.06 5.97
N LYS A 127 -0.92 0.63 4.95
CA LYS A 127 -1.43 -0.09 3.76
C LYS A 127 -1.86 -1.54 3.99
N ALA A 128 -1.68 -2.08 5.19
CA ALA A 128 -2.20 -3.39 5.57
C ALA A 128 -3.74 -3.44 5.60
N ASN A 129 -4.40 -2.32 5.90
CA ASN A 129 -5.86 -2.25 6.02
C ASN A 129 -6.58 -2.53 4.71
N SER A 130 -6.03 -2.03 3.60
CA SER A 130 -6.58 -2.31 2.27
C SER A 130 -6.38 -3.76 1.86
N ARG A 131 -5.27 -4.40 2.29
CA ARG A 131 -5.07 -5.84 2.12
C ARG A 131 -6.07 -6.66 2.93
N ASN A 132 -6.38 -6.25 4.16
CA ASN A 132 -7.38 -6.91 5.00
C ASN A 132 -8.79 -6.84 4.37
N SER A 133 -9.14 -5.71 3.75
CA SER A 133 -10.43 -5.58 3.04
C SER A 133 -10.54 -6.49 1.82
N ILE A 134 -9.43 -6.74 1.12
CA ILE A 134 -9.36 -7.66 -0.01
C ILE A 134 -9.50 -9.11 0.46
N LEU A 135 -8.86 -9.45 1.58
CA LEU A 135 -8.98 -10.78 2.19
C LEU A 135 -10.41 -11.10 2.62
N LEU A 136 -11.10 -10.14 3.24
CA LEU A 136 -12.51 -10.30 3.62
C LEU A 136 -13.40 -10.50 2.39
N GLU A 137 -13.14 -9.77 1.32
CA GLU A 137 -13.85 -9.90 0.05
C GLU A 137 -13.70 -11.30 -0.56
N GLU A 138 -12.50 -11.86 -0.53
CA GLU A 138 -12.21 -13.20 -1.05
C GLU A 138 -12.96 -14.30 -0.28
N ILE A 139 -12.98 -14.21 1.05
CA ILE A 139 -13.72 -15.16 1.90
C ILE A 139 -15.21 -15.11 1.60
N LEU A 140 -15.76 -13.91 1.42
CA LEU A 140 -17.18 -13.72 1.13
C LEU A 140 -17.56 -14.20 -0.28
N ILE A 141 -16.69 -14.01 -1.28
CA ILE A 141 -16.88 -14.58 -2.62
C ILE A 141 -16.97 -16.11 -2.55
N ARG A 142 -16.05 -16.74 -1.81
CA ARG A 142 -16.00 -18.20 -1.67
C ARG A 142 -17.25 -18.74 -0.98
N ARG A 143 -17.66 -18.14 0.14
CA ARG A 143 -18.88 -18.52 0.86
C ARG A 143 -20.14 -18.32 0.01
N GLY A 144 -20.19 -17.25 -0.78
CA GLY A 144 -21.30 -16.99 -1.69
C GLY A 144 -21.46 -18.08 -2.75
N ALA A 145 -20.36 -18.53 -3.34
CA ALA A 145 -20.36 -19.63 -4.31
C ALA A 145 -20.81 -20.97 -3.69
N GLU A 146 -20.33 -21.29 -2.49
CA GLU A 146 -20.72 -22.51 -1.76
C GLU A 146 -22.22 -22.51 -1.43
N ASN A 147 -22.78 -21.37 -1.00
CA ASN A 147 -24.21 -21.22 -0.72
C ASN A 147 -25.08 -21.38 -1.97
N LEU A 148 -24.64 -20.88 -3.12
CA LEU A 148 -25.37 -21.04 -4.38
C LEU A 148 -25.41 -22.50 -4.83
N ALA A 149 -24.31 -23.24 -4.67
CA ALA A 149 -24.26 -24.67 -4.99
C ALA A 149 -25.15 -25.51 -4.05
N MET A 150 -25.17 -25.20 -2.75
CA MET A 150 -26.07 -25.83 -1.78
C MET A 150 -27.54 -25.46 -2.03
N GLY A 151 -27.82 -24.23 -2.44
CA GLY A 151 -29.17 -23.79 -2.79
C GLY A 151 -29.71 -24.53 -4.02
N ALA A 152 -28.88 -24.65 -5.07
CA ALA A 152 -29.25 -25.36 -6.30
C ALA A 152 -29.55 -26.85 -6.05
N SER A 153 -28.73 -27.53 -5.23
CA SER A 153 -28.94 -28.93 -4.88
C SER A 153 -30.20 -29.17 -4.04
N ARG A 154 -30.51 -28.27 -3.09
CA ARG A 154 -31.78 -28.33 -2.34
C ARG A 154 -32.99 -28.21 -3.26
N ILE A 155 -32.96 -27.28 -4.22
CA ILE A 155 -34.08 -27.09 -5.15
C ILE A 155 -34.34 -28.36 -5.96
N SER A 156 -33.29 -29.03 -6.47
CA SER A 156 -33.45 -30.32 -7.16
C SER A 156 -34.01 -31.43 -6.26
N GLU A 157 -33.59 -31.51 -4.99
CA GLU A 157 -34.12 -32.49 -4.04
C GLU A 157 -35.61 -32.26 -3.72
N PHE A 158 -36.04 -30.99 -3.61
CA PHE A 158 -37.44 -30.64 -3.41
C PHE A 158 -38.29 -31.00 -4.64
N GLU A 159 -37.79 -30.74 -5.85
CA GLU A 159 -38.48 -31.08 -7.10
C GLU A 159 -38.63 -32.61 -7.25
N ASP A 160 -37.57 -33.39 -6.99
CA ASP A 160 -37.62 -34.85 -7.01
C ASP A 160 -38.57 -35.44 -5.95
N SER A 161 -38.65 -34.81 -4.78
CA SER A 161 -39.58 -35.22 -3.71
C SER A 161 -41.03 -34.89 -4.04
N ALA A 162 -41.28 -33.72 -4.64
CA ALA A 162 -42.61 -33.32 -5.11
C ALA A 162 -43.11 -34.23 -6.25
N ILE A 163 -42.22 -34.61 -7.17
CA ILE A 163 -42.53 -35.54 -8.27
C ILE A 163 -42.87 -36.94 -7.73
N LYS A 164 -42.21 -37.40 -6.66
CA LYS A 164 -42.51 -38.70 -6.02
C LYS A 164 -43.82 -38.74 -5.24
N GLN A 165 -44.38 -37.58 -4.89
CA GLN A 165 -45.64 -37.48 -4.15
C GLN A 165 -46.88 -37.39 -5.06
N LEU A 166 -46.68 -37.20 -6.36
CA LEU A 166 -47.71 -37.22 -7.41
C LEU A 166 -47.83 -38.62 -8.03
#